data_AF-A0A453FGT9-F1
#
_entry.id   AF-A0A453FGT9-F1
#
_cell.length_a   1.000
_cell.length_b   1.000
_cell.length_c   1.000
_cell.angle_alpha   90.00
_cell.angle_beta   90.00
_cell.angle_gamma   90.00
#
_symmetry.space_group_name_H-M   'P 1'
#
loop_
_entity.id
_entity.type
_entity.pdbx_description
1 polymer ?
#
loop_
_entity_poly.entity_id
_entity_poly.type
_entity_poly.pdbx_seq_one_letter_code
_entity_poly.pdbx_strand_id
1 'polypeptide(L)'
;NVLARHGAGGAAGVLGGGGGGGAGAGDGGEVRPAGAVLLHLRRLAGGQRQQQLHRVPGARQLPALRHRLRRRPVGALHQRPHNRRRHRSTSGLRQFYPSLRGDGRRPAPQRRQLRLRRRRDPCRDRPAEGGRIPFAGQVQNYQTAVQTLVNILGDRDTASERLSQCIFTVGMGSNDYLNNYFQPAFYNTGSRYTPEQFADSLIADYRRYLQAMYSYGARKVALIGVGQVGCAPNELARYSPDGATCVGRIDGAIQIFNRRLFGLVDQMNTLPGAHFTYINAYNIFNDILANAAAYGFTESTAGCCGVGRNNGEVTCLPYQAPCANRDQHIFWDAFHPSEAANIIVGRRSYRAQSPNDAYPMDISTLASL
;
A
#
# COMPACT_ATOMS: atom_id res chain seq x y z
N ASN A 1 -3.00 2.26 -23.58
CA ASN A 1 -3.86 1.78 -24.68
C ASN A 1 -5.29 1.84 -24.20
N VAL A 2 -6.06 2.76 -24.83
CA VAL A 2 -7.53 2.95 -24.79
C VAL A 2 -8.10 3.22 -23.39
N LEU A 3 -8.41 4.42 -22.89
CA LEU A 3 -9.00 5.66 -23.43
C LEU A 3 -10.42 5.48 -23.96
N ALA A 4 -11.41 5.73 -23.10
CA ALA A 4 -12.77 6.09 -23.49
C ALA A 4 -13.23 7.27 -22.62
N ARG A 5 -13.37 8.42 -23.29
CA ARG A 5 -14.09 9.63 -22.91
C ARG A 5 -15.45 9.62 -23.62
N HIS A 6 -16.32 10.52 -23.16
CA HIS A 6 -17.65 10.91 -23.66
C HIS A 6 -18.82 10.19 -22.96
N GLY A 7 -19.88 10.89 -22.56
CA GLY A 7 -20.21 12.31 -22.71
C GLY A 7 -21.54 12.61 -22.02
N ALA A 8 -21.66 13.83 -21.52
CA ALA A 8 -22.90 14.37 -20.98
C ALA A 8 -23.89 14.71 -22.12
N GLY A 9 -25.17 14.48 -21.87
CA GLY A 9 -26.29 14.96 -22.68
C GLY A 9 -27.56 14.81 -21.85
N GLY A 10 -28.15 15.93 -21.42
CA GLY A 10 -29.45 15.94 -20.74
C GLY A 10 -30.61 16.04 -21.72
N ALA A 11 -31.80 15.61 -21.29
CA ALA A 11 -33.10 16.22 -21.58
C ALA A 11 -34.22 15.46 -20.84
N ALA A 12 -35.24 16.21 -20.45
CA ALA A 12 -36.41 15.81 -19.69
C ALA A 12 -37.50 15.11 -20.53
N GLY A 13 -38.51 14.51 -19.88
CA GLY A 13 -39.88 14.46 -20.42
C GLY A 13 -40.70 13.16 -20.28
N VAL A 14 -41.48 13.07 -19.20
CA VAL A 14 -42.91 12.67 -19.00
C VAL A 14 -43.63 11.56 -19.86
N LEU A 15 -44.54 10.83 -19.16
CA LEU A 15 -45.74 10.02 -19.57
C LEU A 15 -45.45 8.60 -20.08
N GLY A 16 -46.20 7.52 -19.82
CA GLY A 16 -47.44 7.19 -19.10
C GLY A 16 -47.81 5.75 -19.56
N GLY A 17 -48.08 4.79 -18.68
CA GLY A 17 -49.41 4.18 -18.54
C GLY A 17 -49.60 2.80 -19.21
N GLY A 18 -49.99 1.80 -18.40
CA GLY A 18 -51.04 0.82 -18.75
C GLY A 18 -50.70 -0.47 -19.54
N GLY A 19 -50.84 -1.62 -18.86
CA GLY A 19 -51.80 -2.67 -19.29
C GLY A 19 -51.32 -3.89 -20.09
N GLY A 20 -51.33 -5.07 -19.42
CA GLY A 20 -52.12 -6.23 -19.89
C GLY A 20 -51.47 -7.33 -20.75
N GLY A 21 -51.21 -8.48 -20.12
CA GLY A 21 -51.74 -9.80 -20.53
C GLY A 21 -51.01 -10.63 -21.59
N GLY A 22 -50.83 -11.93 -21.30
CA GLY A 22 -50.80 -12.99 -22.32
C GLY A 22 -49.65 -13.99 -22.21
N ALA A 23 -49.99 -15.26 -21.91
CA ALA A 23 -49.09 -16.38 -21.70
C ALA A 23 -48.57 -17.04 -23.00
N GLY A 24 -47.43 -17.73 -22.91
CA GLY A 24 -46.92 -18.65 -23.92
C GLY A 24 -45.68 -19.39 -23.40
N ALA A 25 -45.79 -20.71 -23.24
CA ALA A 25 -44.80 -21.59 -22.63
C ALA A 25 -43.87 -22.28 -23.64
N GLY A 26 -42.66 -22.63 -23.19
CA GLY A 26 -41.79 -23.70 -23.73
C GLY A 26 -40.65 -23.23 -24.63
N ASP A 27 -39.38 -23.30 -24.19
CA ASP A 27 -38.57 -24.52 -24.22
C ASP A 27 -37.27 -24.35 -23.41
N GLY A 28 -36.73 -25.46 -22.91
CA GLY A 28 -35.77 -25.56 -21.82
C GLY A 28 -34.33 -25.10 -22.13
N GLY A 29 -33.76 -24.37 -21.16
CA GLY A 29 -32.33 -24.09 -21.05
C GLY A 29 -31.90 -24.27 -19.60
N GLU A 30 -31.54 -25.50 -19.25
CA GLU A 30 -31.05 -25.91 -17.92
C GLU A 30 -29.72 -25.21 -17.58
N VAL A 31 -29.77 -24.09 -16.86
CA VAL A 31 -28.58 -23.51 -16.24
C VAL A 31 -28.34 -24.23 -14.91
N ARG A 32 -27.46 -25.22 -14.97
CA ARG A 32 -27.00 -26.02 -13.83
C ARG A 32 -26.39 -25.10 -12.75
N PRO A 33 -26.70 -25.28 -11.46
CA PRO A 33 -26.11 -24.49 -10.39
C PRO A 33 -24.64 -24.88 -10.24
N ALA A 34 -23.73 -23.95 -10.48
CA ALA A 34 -22.32 -24.16 -10.18
C ALA A 34 -22.09 -24.07 -8.66
N GLY A 35 -22.17 -25.23 -8.02
CA GLY A 35 -21.44 -25.64 -6.82
C GLY A 35 -21.33 -24.62 -5.67
N ALA A 36 -22.29 -24.66 -4.75
CA ALA A 36 -22.05 -24.20 -3.39
C ALA A 36 -20.98 -25.09 -2.73
N VAL A 37 -19.89 -24.49 -2.25
CA VAL A 37 -18.90 -25.18 -1.41
C VAL A 37 -19.32 -24.99 0.05
N LEU A 38 -19.94 -26.03 0.62
CA LEU A 38 -20.24 -26.10 2.04
C LEU A 38 -18.92 -26.37 2.81
N LEU A 39 -18.42 -25.37 3.53
CA LEU A 39 -17.20 -25.49 4.32
C LEU A 39 -17.50 -26.17 5.66
N HIS A 40 -17.24 -27.47 5.77
CA HIS A 40 -17.25 -28.15 7.06
C HIS A 40 -15.88 -28.04 7.74
N LEU A 41 -15.80 -27.22 8.79
CA LEU A 41 -14.62 -27.09 9.65
C LEU A 41 -14.61 -28.20 10.70
N ARG A 42 -13.85 -29.28 10.48
CA ARG A 42 -13.44 -30.17 11.58
C ARG A 42 -12.13 -29.69 12.20
N ARG A 43 -12.09 -29.62 13.53
CA ARG A 43 -10.88 -29.39 14.33
C ARG A 43 -9.94 -30.59 14.16
N LEU A 44 -8.68 -30.33 13.81
CA LEU A 44 -7.56 -31.23 14.09
C LEU A 44 -6.51 -30.47 14.90
N ALA A 45 -6.02 -31.11 15.95
CA ALA A 45 -5.03 -30.58 16.88
C ALA A 45 -3.67 -30.41 16.19
N GLY A 46 -2.99 -29.29 16.42
CA GLY A 46 -1.62 -29.05 15.94
C GLY A 46 -1.44 -27.88 14.96
N GLY A 47 -1.84 -26.67 15.37
CA GLY A 47 -1.03 -25.44 15.25
C GLY A 47 -0.42 -24.94 13.92
N GLN A 48 -0.59 -25.57 12.76
CA GLN A 48 -0.11 -25.05 11.46
C GLN A 48 -1.18 -25.28 10.39
N ARG A 49 -1.66 -24.21 9.75
CA ARG A 49 -2.46 -24.32 8.51
C ARG A 49 -1.64 -23.79 7.34
N GLN A 50 -1.15 -24.69 6.50
CA GLN A 50 -0.90 -24.39 5.08
C GLN A 50 -2.24 -24.47 4.33
N GLN A 51 -2.52 -23.50 3.46
CA GLN A 51 -3.50 -23.72 2.40
C GLN A 51 -2.89 -24.70 1.40
N GLN A 52 -3.23 -25.99 1.51
CA GLN A 52 -2.99 -26.97 0.45
C GLN A 52 -4.31 -27.25 -0.26
N LEU A 53 -4.37 -26.90 -1.55
CA LEU A 53 -5.37 -27.40 -2.48
C LEU A 53 -5.03 -28.86 -2.80
N HIS A 54 -5.82 -29.81 -2.29
CA HIS A 54 -5.71 -31.20 -2.73
C HIS A 54 -6.59 -31.46 -3.96
N ARG A 55 -6.04 -32.20 -4.93
CA ARG A 55 -6.73 -32.73 -6.11
C ARG A 55 -7.80 -33.73 -5.69
N VAL A 56 -9.01 -33.58 -6.24
CA VAL A 56 -10.06 -34.61 -6.21
C VAL A 56 -9.68 -35.73 -7.20
N PRO A 57 -9.81 -37.03 -6.85
CA PRO A 57 -9.67 -38.12 -7.81
C PRO A 57 -10.81 -38.07 -8.85
N GLY A 58 -10.50 -38.01 -10.15
CA GLY A 58 -11.51 -38.18 -11.21
C GLY A 58 -11.43 -37.25 -12.43
N ALA A 59 -10.55 -36.26 -12.46
CA ALA A 59 -10.42 -35.38 -13.63
C ALA A 59 -9.43 -35.94 -14.68
N ARG A 60 -9.91 -36.24 -15.90
CA ARG A 60 -9.12 -36.68 -17.05
C ARG A 60 -8.02 -35.65 -17.40
N GLN A 61 -6.80 -36.14 -17.64
CA GLN A 61 -5.63 -35.33 -18.02
C GLN A 61 -5.65 -35.00 -19.54
N LEU A 62 -5.31 -33.76 -19.88
CA LEU A 62 -4.81 -33.38 -21.21
C LEU A 62 -3.26 -33.33 -21.18
N PRO A 63 -2.55 -33.75 -22.24
CA PRO A 63 -1.09 -33.91 -22.21
C PRO A 63 -0.33 -32.58 -22.28
N ALA A 64 0.75 -32.47 -21.52
CA ALA A 64 1.64 -31.30 -21.47
C ALA A 64 2.83 -31.42 -22.44
N LEU A 65 3.13 -30.32 -23.16
CA LEU A 65 4.36 -30.14 -23.93
C LEU A 65 5.60 -30.16 -23.03
N ARG A 66 6.63 -30.94 -23.40
CA ARG A 66 7.93 -31.00 -22.73
C ARG A 66 8.93 -30.02 -23.36
N HIS A 67 9.48 -29.11 -22.57
CA HIS A 67 10.80 -28.51 -22.84
C HIS A 67 11.84 -29.05 -21.85
N ARG A 68 12.96 -29.54 -22.39
CA ARG A 68 14.11 -30.10 -21.65
C ARG A 68 15.02 -28.97 -21.13
N LEU A 69 15.40 -29.03 -19.85
CA LEU A 69 16.59 -28.35 -19.33
C LEU A 69 17.49 -29.40 -18.63
N ARG A 70 18.75 -29.47 -19.07
CA ARG A 70 19.79 -30.36 -18.54
C ARG A 70 20.38 -29.79 -17.24
N ARG A 71 20.53 -30.63 -16.22
CA ARG A 71 21.32 -30.36 -15.00
C ARG A 71 22.80 -30.72 -15.22
N ARG A 72 23.72 -29.96 -14.61
CA ARG A 72 25.13 -30.36 -14.38
C ARG A 72 25.35 -30.68 -12.89
N PRO A 73 26.22 -31.63 -12.52
CA PRO A 73 26.48 -32.00 -11.13
C PRO A 73 27.65 -31.25 -10.50
N VAL A 74 27.64 -31.22 -9.17
CA VAL A 74 28.65 -30.63 -8.26
C VAL A 74 29.69 -31.70 -7.88
N GLY A 75 30.97 -31.32 -7.81
CA GLY A 75 32.07 -32.11 -7.27
C GLY A 75 32.92 -31.28 -6.29
N ALA A 76 33.45 -31.93 -5.25
CA ALA A 76 34.05 -31.32 -4.07
C ALA A 76 35.60 -31.40 -4.04
N LEU A 77 36.18 -30.52 -3.20
CA LEU A 77 37.44 -30.60 -2.42
C LEU A 77 38.82 -30.55 -3.12
N HIS A 78 39.58 -29.48 -2.84
CA HIS A 78 40.97 -29.57 -2.35
C HIS A 78 41.46 -28.27 -1.66
N GLN A 79 42.34 -28.43 -0.65
CA GLN A 79 42.89 -27.40 0.23
C GLN A 79 44.26 -26.87 -0.25
N ARG A 80 44.48 -25.54 -0.10
CA ARG A 80 45.71 -24.76 0.28
C ARG A 80 47.03 -24.94 -0.54
N PRO A 81 48.01 -23.98 -0.55
CA PRO A 81 48.37 -23.02 0.52
C PRO A 81 48.82 -21.57 0.11
N HIS A 82 49.16 -20.80 1.16
CA HIS A 82 49.74 -19.46 1.27
C HIS A 82 50.74 -18.95 0.20
N ASN A 83 50.72 -17.64 -0.14
CA ASN A 83 51.76 -16.69 0.32
C ASN A 83 51.52 -15.18 -0.02
N ARG A 84 51.86 -14.35 0.98
CA ARG A 84 52.47 -12.99 1.04
C ARG A 84 52.32 -11.92 -0.08
N ARG A 85 51.82 -10.76 0.38
CA ARG A 85 52.33 -9.36 0.28
C ARG A 85 53.17 -8.94 -0.95
N ARG A 86 52.81 -7.79 -1.57
CA ARG A 86 53.61 -6.54 -1.57
C ARG A 86 52.89 -5.32 -2.20
N HIS A 87 53.20 -4.16 -1.63
CA HIS A 87 52.90 -2.78 -2.03
C HIS A 87 53.74 -2.29 -3.24
N ARG A 88 53.18 -1.32 -3.99
CA ARG A 88 53.72 -0.01 -4.46
C ARG A 88 52.93 0.40 -5.73
N SER A 89 52.17 1.49 -5.75
CA SER A 89 52.54 2.93 -5.84
C SER A 89 53.43 3.27 -7.03
N THR A 90 52.89 4.08 -7.96
CA THR A 90 53.39 5.35 -8.57
C THR A 90 52.66 5.57 -9.91
N SER A 91 51.77 6.56 -10.10
CA SER A 91 51.96 7.98 -10.43
C SER A 91 52.70 8.30 -11.76
N GLY A 92 52.10 9.19 -12.56
CA GLY A 92 52.72 9.90 -13.71
C GLY A 92 51.86 9.88 -14.99
N LEU A 93 50.93 10.83 -15.21
CA LEU A 93 51.12 12.10 -15.95
C LEU A 93 51.70 11.97 -17.37
N ARG A 94 50.90 12.30 -18.39
CA ARG A 94 51.10 13.52 -19.23
C ARG A 94 50.06 13.64 -20.36
N GLN A 95 49.59 14.87 -20.52
CA GLN A 95 48.83 15.43 -21.64
C GLN A 95 49.62 15.42 -22.94
N PHE A 96 48.93 15.33 -24.08
CA PHE A 96 49.26 16.09 -25.30
C PHE A 96 47.99 16.26 -26.16
N TYR A 97 47.61 17.52 -26.40
CA TYR A 97 46.76 17.94 -27.53
C TYR A 97 47.67 18.28 -28.72
N PRO A 98 47.13 18.23 -29.94
CA PRO A 98 47.21 19.44 -30.75
C PRO A 98 45.90 19.81 -31.46
N SER A 99 45.73 21.11 -31.60
CA SER A 99 44.73 21.86 -32.35
C SER A 99 45.03 21.90 -33.85
N LEU A 100 43.99 21.88 -34.69
CA LEU A 100 44.02 22.48 -36.03
C LEU A 100 42.72 23.25 -36.32
N ARG A 101 42.89 24.47 -36.84
CA ARG A 101 41.87 25.40 -37.34
C ARG A 101 41.40 24.99 -38.74
N GLY A 102 40.19 25.39 -39.13
CA GLY A 102 39.84 25.47 -40.55
C GLY A 102 38.35 25.59 -40.86
N ASP A 103 37.97 26.81 -41.24
CA ASP A 103 36.87 27.19 -42.13
C ASP A 103 35.39 27.22 -41.70
N GLY A 104 34.82 28.39 -42.00
CA GLY A 104 33.45 28.77 -41.72
C GLY A 104 32.47 28.41 -42.83
N ARG A 105 31.22 28.22 -42.42
CA ARG A 105 29.99 28.51 -43.16
C ARG A 105 28.85 28.47 -42.14
N ARG A 106 28.17 29.61 -41.94
CA ARG A 106 26.95 29.70 -41.12
C ARG A 106 25.75 29.21 -41.95
N PRO A 107 24.87 28.36 -41.39
CA PRO A 107 23.49 28.28 -41.83
C PRO A 107 22.52 28.92 -40.82
N ALA A 108 21.41 29.43 -41.35
CA ALA A 108 20.31 30.12 -40.66
C ALA A 108 19.61 29.24 -39.57
N PRO A 109 18.87 29.85 -38.62
CA PRO A 109 18.44 29.16 -37.41
C PRO A 109 17.26 28.22 -37.69
N GLN A 110 17.49 26.92 -37.59
CA GLN A 110 16.40 25.96 -37.43
C GLN A 110 15.79 26.13 -36.04
N ARG A 111 14.48 26.46 -36.00
CA ARG A 111 13.65 26.41 -34.80
C ARG A 111 13.71 25.00 -34.20
N ARG A 112 14.62 24.78 -33.24
CA ARG A 112 14.53 23.62 -32.34
C ARG A 112 13.32 23.82 -31.46
N GLN A 113 12.24 23.10 -31.77
CA GLN A 113 11.18 22.85 -30.80
C GLN A 113 11.85 22.23 -29.57
N LEU A 114 11.90 23.01 -28.49
CA LEU A 114 12.26 22.53 -27.16
C LEU A 114 11.16 21.54 -26.77
N ARG A 115 11.31 20.26 -27.14
CA ARG A 115 10.57 19.19 -26.47
C ARG A 115 11.04 19.22 -25.02
N LEU A 116 10.25 19.86 -24.16
CA LEU A 116 10.25 19.65 -22.72
C LEU A 116 10.17 18.13 -22.52
N ARG A 117 11.33 17.49 -22.34
CA ARG A 117 11.38 16.16 -21.75
C ARG A 117 10.77 16.36 -20.37
N ARG A 118 9.51 15.96 -20.19
CA ARG A 118 8.96 15.71 -18.86
C ARG A 118 10.01 14.86 -18.16
N ARG A 119 10.67 15.42 -17.14
CA ARG A 119 11.54 14.64 -16.27
C ARG A 119 10.66 13.48 -15.80
N ARG A 120 11.02 12.25 -16.15
CA ARG A 120 10.37 11.08 -15.53
C ARG A 120 10.66 11.22 -14.03
N ASP A 121 9.63 11.22 -13.21
CA ASP A 121 9.79 11.10 -11.77
C ASP A 121 10.44 9.75 -11.50
N PRO A 122 11.71 9.71 -11.06
CA PRO A 122 12.41 8.45 -10.81
C PRO A 122 11.91 7.76 -9.54
N CYS A 123 11.04 8.41 -8.77
CA CYS A 123 10.31 7.78 -7.66
C CYS A 123 9.15 6.88 -8.18
N ARG A 124 8.94 6.77 -9.50
CA ARG A 124 7.90 5.94 -10.11
C ARG A 124 8.50 4.85 -10.98
N ASP A 125 9.00 3.77 -10.38
CA ASP A 125 9.38 2.57 -11.12
C ASP A 125 8.83 1.27 -10.50
N ARG A 126 8.29 0.46 -11.44
CA ARG A 126 7.69 -0.90 -11.44
C ARG A 126 6.77 -1.38 -10.30
N PRO A 127 5.58 -1.95 -10.63
CA PRO A 127 4.76 -2.66 -9.66
C PRO A 127 5.45 -3.98 -9.27
N ALA A 128 5.72 -4.16 -7.97
CA ALA A 128 5.99 -5.47 -7.42
C ALA A 128 4.74 -6.35 -7.58
N GLU A 129 4.92 -7.62 -7.92
CA GLU A 129 3.83 -8.60 -7.98
C GLU A 129 3.10 -8.62 -6.62
N GLY A 130 1.77 -8.47 -6.66
CA GLY A 130 0.94 -8.14 -5.52
C GLY A 130 0.81 -9.28 -4.50
N GLY A 131 1.79 -9.38 -3.59
CA GLY A 131 1.71 -10.19 -2.37
C GLY A 131 1.45 -9.33 -1.12
N ARG A 132 1.01 -9.96 -0.03
CA ARG A 132 1.01 -9.32 1.31
C ARG A 132 2.45 -9.28 1.82
N ILE A 133 3.14 -8.15 1.66
CA ILE A 133 4.55 -8.00 2.04
C ILE A 133 4.63 -7.23 3.37
N PRO A 134 5.19 -7.81 4.45
CA PRO A 134 5.36 -7.10 5.72
C PRO A 134 6.34 -5.94 5.57
N PHE A 135 6.30 -4.95 6.46
CA PHE A 135 7.12 -3.74 6.33
C PHE A 135 8.61 -4.06 6.17
N ALA A 136 9.12 -5.04 6.92
CA ALA A 136 10.48 -5.54 6.78
C ALA A 136 10.85 -5.93 5.34
N GLY A 137 9.95 -6.65 4.66
CA GLY A 137 10.13 -7.06 3.27
C GLY A 137 10.02 -5.87 2.30
N GLN A 138 9.15 -4.90 2.58
CA GLN A 138 9.06 -3.67 1.78
C GLN A 138 10.35 -2.84 1.88
N VAL A 139 10.98 -2.78 3.06
CA VAL A 139 12.29 -2.12 3.24
C VAL A 139 13.40 -2.88 2.51
N GLN A 140 13.40 -4.21 2.53
CA GLN A 140 14.35 -5.00 1.74
C GLN A 140 14.19 -4.76 0.23
N ASN A 141 12.95 -4.68 -0.25
CA ASN A 141 12.64 -4.34 -1.63
C ASN A 141 13.11 -2.92 -1.96
N TYR A 142 12.91 -1.95 -1.06
CA TYR A 142 13.44 -0.60 -1.19
C TYR A 142 14.97 -0.61 -1.32
N GLN A 143 15.69 -1.31 -0.45
CA GLN A 143 17.15 -1.42 -0.52
C GLN A 143 17.63 -2.01 -1.85
N THR A 144 16.91 -3.01 -2.37
CA THR A 144 17.19 -3.63 -3.68
C THR A 144 16.95 -2.63 -4.82
N ALA A 145 15.87 -1.84 -4.74
CA ALA A 145 15.57 -0.78 -5.69
C ALA A 145 16.64 0.32 -5.66
N VAL A 146 17.09 0.74 -4.48
CA VAL A 146 18.19 1.71 -4.33
C VAL A 146 19.48 1.17 -4.94
N GLN A 147 19.83 -0.10 -4.73
CA GLN A 147 21.02 -0.68 -5.35
C GLN A 147 20.93 -0.70 -6.89
N THR A 148 19.73 -0.89 -7.43
CA THR A 148 19.49 -0.77 -8.87
C THR A 148 19.68 0.68 -9.33
N LEU A 149 19.18 1.66 -8.58
CA LEU A 149 19.34 3.07 -8.86
C LEU A 149 20.82 3.50 -8.83
N VAL A 150 21.60 3.00 -7.87
CA VAL A 150 23.05 3.21 -7.80
C VAL A 150 23.73 2.70 -9.07
N ASN A 151 23.37 1.51 -9.55
CA ASN A 151 23.94 0.96 -10.78
C ASN A 151 23.60 1.80 -12.03
N ILE A 152 22.42 2.43 -12.04
CA ILE A 152 21.98 3.30 -13.15
C ILE A 152 22.69 4.65 -13.12
N LEU A 153 22.85 5.24 -11.93
CA LEU A 153 23.41 6.59 -11.76
C LEU A 153 24.94 6.59 -11.68
N GLY A 154 25.56 5.44 -11.41
CA GLY A 154 27.01 5.23 -11.41
C GLY A 154 27.65 5.28 -10.02
N ASP A 155 27.03 5.95 -9.05
CA ASP A 155 27.55 6.06 -7.69
C ASP A 155 26.45 6.19 -6.62
N ARG A 156 26.85 5.99 -5.36
CA ARG A 156 25.94 6.01 -4.20
C ARG A 156 25.51 7.41 -3.78
N ASP A 157 26.38 8.40 -3.94
CA ASP A 157 26.15 9.75 -3.46
C ASP A 157 25.09 10.44 -4.34
N THR A 158 25.20 10.29 -5.66
CA THR A 158 24.21 10.77 -6.63
C THR A 158 22.85 10.08 -6.43
N ALA A 159 22.83 8.79 -6.13
CA ALA A 159 21.59 8.07 -5.82
C ALA A 159 20.96 8.57 -4.51
N SER A 160 21.77 8.74 -3.46
CA SER A 160 21.32 9.28 -2.17
C SER A 160 20.77 10.70 -2.32
N GLU A 161 21.45 11.56 -3.07
CA GLU A 161 21.01 12.93 -3.38
C GLU A 161 19.71 12.94 -4.19
N ARG A 162 19.49 11.94 -5.04
CA ARG A 162 18.22 11.80 -5.75
C ARG A 162 17.07 11.37 -4.83
N LEU A 163 17.35 10.45 -3.91
CA LEU A 163 16.37 9.93 -2.96
C LEU A 163 16.01 10.95 -1.88
N SER A 164 16.95 11.81 -1.49
CA SER A 164 16.69 12.89 -0.52
C SER A 164 15.61 13.86 -0.99
N GLN A 165 15.42 13.98 -2.31
CA GLN A 165 14.39 14.80 -2.95
C GLN A 165 13.02 14.13 -3.03
N CYS A 166 12.93 12.79 -2.91
CA CYS A 166 11.65 12.06 -2.92
C CYS A 166 10.97 12.18 -1.55
N ILE A 167 9.63 12.13 -1.55
CA ILE A 167 8.82 11.96 -0.34
C ILE A 167 8.45 10.48 -0.21
N PHE A 168 8.69 9.92 0.97
CA PHE A 168 8.31 8.56 1.32
C PHE A 168 7.10 8.58 2.24
N THR A 169 6.02 7.90 1.88
CA THR A 169 4.85 7.75 2.75
C THR A 169 4.87 6.38 3.39
N VAL A 170 4.78 6.31 4.72
CA VAL A 170 4.77 5.05 5.48
C VAL A 170 3.51 5.01 6.32
N GLY A 171 2.61 4.06 6.03
CA GLY A 171 1.38 3.82 6.79
C GLY A 171 1.25 2.34 7.10
N MET A 172 1.59 1.94 8.32
CA MET A 172 1.59 0.57 8.81
C MET A 172 1.09 0.54 10.27
N GLY A 173 0.38 -0.52 10.66
CA GLY A 173 -0.11 -0.72 12.03
C GLY A 173 -1.50 -1.35 12.10
N SER A 174 -2.41 -1.05 11.17
CA SER A 174 -3.80 -1.53 11.24
C SER A 174 -3.91 -3.06 11.30
N ASN A 175 -3.10 -3.77 10.52
CA ASN A 175 -3.08 -5.23 10.52
C ASN A 175 -2.52 -5.83 11.81
N ASP A 176 -1.58 -5.15 12.47
CA ASP A 176 -1.01 -5.59 13.74
C ASP A 176 -2.08 -5.61 14.84
N TYR A 177 -3.08 -4.75 14.76
CA TYR A 177 -4.20 -4.74 15.69
C TYR A 177 -5.38 -5.61 15.22
N LEU A 178 -5.88 -5.38 14.00
CA LEU A 178 -7.09 -6.05 13.49
C LEU A 178 -6.88 -7.52 13.15
N ASN A 179 -5.71 -7.85 12.62
CA ASN A 179 -5.39 -9.18 12.09
C ASN A 179 -4.35 -9.93 12.94
N ASN A 180 -4.03 -9.42 14.14
CA ASN A 180 -3.11 -10.07 15.07
C ASN A 180 -3.47 -9.85 16.55
N TYR A 181 -3.28 -8.66 17.11
CA TYR A 181 -3.43 -8.40 18.55
C TYR A 181 -4.84 -8.73 19.07
N PHE A 182 -5.88 -8.32 18.35
CA PHE A 182 -7.28 -8.58 18.70
C PHE A 182 -7.85 -9.86 18.05
N GLN A 183 -6.99 -10.78 17.60
CA GLN A 183 -7.37 -12.06 17.00
C GLN A 183 -6.94 -13.27 17.86
N PRO A 184 -7.47 -13.42 19.09
CA PRO A 184 -7.04 -14.46 20.04
C PRO A 184 -7.29 -15.89 19.56
N ALA A 185 -8.19 -16.09 18.59
CA ALA A 185 -8.43 -17.39 17.96
C ALA A 185 -7.26 -17.88 17.10
N PHE A 186 -6.38 -16.97 16.65
CA PHE A 186 -5.28 -17.26 15.73
C PHE A 186 -3.91 -16.90 16.30
N TYR A 187 -3.84 -15.92 17.20
CA TYR A 187 -2.59 -15.38 17.74
C TYR A 187 -2.69 -15.19 19.26
N ASN A 188 -1.58 -15.39 19.96
CA ASN A 188 -1.49 -15.17 21.41
C ASN A 188 -0.91 -13.80 21.78
N THR A 189 -0.78 -12.89 20.81
CA THR A 189 -0.15 -11.57 21.04
C THR A 189 -0.89 -10.77 22.09
N GLY A 190 -2.23 -10.71 22.01
CA GLY A 190 -3.08 -10.01 22.98
C GLY A 190 -3.06 -10.60 24.40
N SER A 191 -2.62 -11.85 24.58
CA SER A 191 -2.41 -12.45 25.90
C SER A 191 -0.97 -12.34 26.40
N ARG A 192 -0.02 -12.01 25.52
CA ARG A 192 1.41 -11.89 25.84
C ARG A 192 1.85 -10.46 26.12
N TYR A 193 1.14 -9.48 25.56
CA TYR A 193 1.49 -8.07 25.65
C TYR A 193 0.28 -7.25 26.10
N THR A 194 0.49 -6.29 27.00
CA THR A 194 -0.45 -5.19 27.18
C THR A 194 -0.47 -4.30 25.92
N PRO A 195 -1.49 -3.45 25.72
CA PRO A 195 -1.52 -2.53 24.58
C PRO A 195 -0.27 -1.64 24.49
N GLU A 196 0.24 -1.18 25.63
CA GLU A 196 1.46 -0.38 25.74
C GLU A 196 2.70 -1.16 25.31
N GLN A 197 2.89 -2.38 25.83
CA GLN A 197 4.03 -3.22 25.48
C GLN A 197 4.03 -3.60 24.00
N PHE A 198 2.85 -3.85 23.43
CA PHE A 198 2.72 -4.16 22.01
C PHE A 198 3.03 -2.93 21.15
N ALA A 199 2.50 -1.75 21.50
CA ALA A 199 2.84 -0.50 20.83
C ALA A 199 4.34 -0.20 20.89
N ASP A 200 4.98 -0.38 22.05
CA ASP A 200 6.42 -0.19 22.22
C ASP A 200 7.23 -1.14 21.32
N SER A 201 6.81 -2.40 21.21
CA SER A 201 7.41 -3.40 20.31
C SER A 201 7.30 -2.98 18.84
N LEU A 202 6.10 -2.58 18.39
CA LEU A 202 5.86 -2.13 17.02
C LEU A 202 6.67 -0.87 16.68
N ILE A 203 6.81 0.06 17.63
CA ILE A 203 7.55 1.31 17.45
C ILE A 203 9.05 1.07 17.41
N ALA A 204 9.58 0.11 18.18
CA ALA A 204 10.97 -0.31 18.09
C ALA A 204 11.30 -0.87 16.70
N ASP A 205 10.39 -1.66 16.13
CA ASP A 205 10.48 -2.17 14.77
C ASP A 205 10.40 -1.05 13.73
N TYR A 206 9.43 -0.15 13.86
CA TYR A 206 9.28 1.03 13.01
C TYR A 206 10.55 1.86 12.96
N ARG A 207 11.12 2.20 14.13
CA ARG A 207 12.35 2.97 14.23
C ARG A 207 13.50 2.30 13.47
N ARG A 208 13.70 1.00 13.65
CA ARG A 208 14.76 0.24 12.95
C ARG A 208 14.58 0.32 11.43
N TYR A 209 13.35 0.16 10.94
CA TYR A 209 13.05 0.21 9.52
C TYR A 209 13.19 1.61 8.93
N LEU A 210 12.75 2.65 9.62
CA LEU A 210 12.93 4.04 9.19
C LEU A 210 14.40 4.46 9.19
N GLN A 211 15.19 4.01 10.17
CA GLN A 211 16.63 4.22 10.19
C GLN A 211 17.32 3.52 9.01
N ALA A 212 16.86 2.32 8.64
CA ALA A 212 17.35 1.62 7.44
C ALA A 212 16.97 2.36 6.15
N MET A 213 15.76 2.92 6.05
CA MET A 213 15.39 3.74 4.89
C MET A 213 16.24 5.01 4.83
N TYR A 214 16.45 5.67 5.97
CA TYR A 214 17.30 6.85 6.10
C TYR A 214 18.75 6.58 5.70
N SER A 215 19.34 5.47 6.14
CA SER A 215 20.72 5.11 5.75
C SER A 215 20.88 4.83 4.25
N TYR A 216 19.77 4.61 3.55
CA TYR A 216 19.70 4.43 2.10
C TYR A 216 19.19 5.68 1.35
N GLY A 217 19.22 6.86 1.97
CA GLY A 217 18.98 8.15 1.30
C GLY A 217 17.59 8.73 1.48
N ALA A 218 16.66 8.07 2.19
CA ALA A 218 15.38 8.70 2.51
C ALA A 218 15.58 9.88 3.47
N ARG A 219 15.09 11.06 3.12
CA ARG A 219 15.18 12.26 3.96
C ARG A 219 13.82 12.86 4.29
N LYS A 220 12.88 12.87 3.35
CA LYS A 220 11.52 13.38 3.55
C LYS A 220 10.54 12.25 3.74
N VAL A 221 9.99 12.08 4.94
CA VAL A 221 9.12 10.94 5.26
C VAL A 221 7.83 11.40 5.93
N ALA A 222 6.68 10.99 5.39
CA ALA A 222 5.37 11.16 6.00
C ALA A 222 4.94 9.85 6.67
N LEU A 223 4.93 9.83 8.00
CA LEU A 223 4.42 8.73 8.82
C LEU A 223 2.92 8.92 9.05
N ILE A 224 2.12 8.01 8.50
CA ILE A 224 0.66 8.07 8.59
C ILE A 224 0.24 7.26 9.82
N GLY A 225 -0.38 7.93 10.79
CA GLY A 225 -1.01 7.28 11.94
C GLY A 225 -2.08 6.29 11.51
N VAL A 226 -2.34 5.28 12.33
CA VAL A 226 -3.44 4.34 12.07
C VAL A 226 -4.78 5.08 12.28
N GLY A 227 -5.68 4.98 11.29
CA GLY A 227 -7.02 5.55 11.37
C GLY A 227 -7.87 4.91 12.48
N GLN A 228 -9.11 5.39 12.65
CA GLN A 228 -10.03 4.90 13.67
C GLN A 228 -10.63 3.53 13.31
N VAL A 229 -9.79 2.48 13.33
CA VAL A 229 -10.15 1.14 12.84
C VAL A 229 -11.18 0.41 13.70
N GLY A 230 -11.41 0.83 14.95
CA GLY A 230 -12.52 0.34 15.76
C GLY A 230 -13.89 0.69 15.21
N CYS A 231 -13.97 1.63 14.25
CA CYS A 231 -15.17 1.97 13.51
C CYS A 231 -15.33 1.21 12.19
N ALA A 232 -14.37 0.35 11.82
CA ALA A 232 -14.48 -0.42 10.58
C ALA A 232 -15.73 -1.35 10.62
N PRO A 233 -16.46 -1.54 9.51
CA PRO A 233 -17.68 -2.34 9.51
C PRO A 233 -17.52 -3.75 10.09
N ASN A 234 -16.37 -4.39 9.90
CA ASN A 234 -16.06 -5.70 10.51
C ASN A 234 -16.04 -5.64 12.05
N GLU A 235 -15.43 -4.60 12.61
CA GLU A 235 -15.29 -4.43 14.05
C GLU A 235 -16.63 -4.04 14.68
N LEU A 236 -17.41 -3.20 13.99
CA LEU A 236 -18.79 -2.88 14.37
C LEU A 236 -19.66 -4.14 14.38
N ALA A 237 -19.65 -4.92 13.30
CA ALA A 237 -20.43 -6.14 13.19
C ALA A 237 -20.11 -7.14 14.31
N ARG A 238 -18.82 -7.29 14.66
CA ARG A 238 -18.32 -8.28 15.64
C ARG A 238 -18.49 -7.87 17.09
N TYR A 239 -18.21 -6.60 17.41
CA TYR A 239 -17.99 -6.18 18.80
C TYR A 239 -18.89 -5.04 19.24
N SER A 240 -19.56 -4.35 18.31
CA SER A 240 -20.49 -3.27 18.67
C SER A 240 -21.91 -3.81 18.87
N PRO A 241 -22.54 -3.64 20.04
CA PRO A 241 -23.91 -4.13 20.27
C PRO A 241 -24.95 -3.46 19.38
N ASP A 242 -24.81 -2.15 19.11
CA ASP A 242 -25.72 -1.39 18.25
C ASP A 242 -25.29 -1.40 16.77
N GLY A 243 -24.04 -1.79 16.47
CA GLY A 243 -23.50 -1.81 15.12
C GLY A 243 -23.10 -0.43 14.60
N ALA A 244 -23.04 0.58 15.49
CA ALA A 244 -22.72 1.96 15.14
C ALA A 244 -21.62 2.54 16.04
N THR A 245 -21.64 2.22 17.34
CA THR A 245 -20.65 2.70 18.30
C THR A 245 -19.30 2.03 18.04
N CYS A 246 -18.27 2.84 17.77
CA CYS A 246 -16.92 2.35 17.54
C CYS A 246 -16.36 1.59 18.74
N VAL A 247 -15.54 0.58 18.46
CA VAL A 247 -15.03 -0.35 19.47
C VAL A 247 -13.89 0.29 20.28
N GLY A 248 -14.23 0.91 21.41
CA GLY A 248 -13.31 1.72 22.21
C GLY A 248 -12.03 1.01 22.67
N ARG A 249 -12.07 -0.30 22.96
CA ARG A 249 -10.86 -1.06 23.32
C ARG A 249 -9.83 -1.14 22.18
N ILE A 250 -10.30 -1.17 20.93
CA ILE A 250 -9.43 -1.22 19.74
C ILE A 250 -8.85 0.17 19.50
N ASP A 251 -9.72 1.18 19.47
CA ASP A 251 -9.29 2.57 19.26
C ASP A 251 -8.37 3.08 20.37
N GLY A 252 -8.56 2.66 21.63
CA GLY A 252 -7.65 2.97 22.72
C GLY A 252 -6.24 2.43 22.49
N ALA A 253 -6.11 1.19 22.01
CA ALA A 253 -4.82 0.60 21.66
C ALA A 253 -4.16 1.31 20.46
N ILE A 254 -4.95 1.70 19.46
CA ILE A 254 -4.48 2.51 18.32
C ILE A 254 -3.97 3.87 18.76
N GLN A 255 -4.67 4.56 19.64
CA GLN A 255 -4.23 5.86 20.12
C GLN A 255 -2.92 5.76 20.91
N ILE A 256 -2.70 4.69 21.68
CA ILE A 256 -1.41 4.42 22.33
C ILE A 256 -0.30 4.33 21.28
N PHE A 257 -0.48 3.51 20.23
CA PHE A 257 0.48 3.39 19.14
C PHE A 257 0.73 4.72 18.42
N ASN A 258 -0.32 5.43 18.05
CA ASN A 258 -0.23 6.71 17.34
C ASN A 258 0.52 7.77 18.16
N ARG A 259 0.33 7.83 19.49
CA ARG A 259 1.12 8.72 20.36
C ARG A 259 2.61 8.38 20.35
N ARG A 260 2.97 7.10 20.30
CA ARG A 260 4.37 6.68 20.18
C ARG A 260 4.94 6.94 18.79
N LEU A 261 4.13 6.80 17.75
CA LEU A 261 4.52 7.14 16.37
C LEU A 261 4.76 8.64 16.21
N PHE A 262 3.94 9.48 16.86
CA PHE A 262 4.17 10.92 16.96
C PHE A 262 5.55 11.22 17.58
N GLY A 263 5.85 10.66 18.76
CA GLY A 263 7.16 10.86 19.40
C GLY A 263 8.34 10.29 18.60
N LEU A 264 8.11 9.29 17.75
CA LEU A 264 9.13 8.78 16.84
C LEU A 264 9.50 9.79 15.75
N VAL A 265 8.57 10.65 15.32
CA VAL A 265 8.89 11.74 14.37
C VAL A 265 9.94 12.69 14.94
N ASP A 266 9.77 13.12 16.19
CA ASP A 266 10.75 13.98 16.86
C ASP A 266 12.12 13.30 16.95
N GLN A 267 12.15 12.01 17.33
CA GLN A 267 13.39 11.23 17.38
C GLN A 267 14.08 11.14 16.02
N MET A 268 13.34 10.88 14.95
CA MET A 268 13.91 10.78 13.60
C MET A 268 14.41 12.14 13.08
N ASN A 269 13.76 13.24 13.46
CA ASN A 269 14.16 14.60 13.11
C ASN A 269 15.43 15.09 13.82
N THR A 270 15.98 14.32 14.78
CA THR A 270 17.32 14.59 15.33
C THR A 270 18.44 14.19 14.36
N LEU A 271 18.14 13.39 13.34
CA LEU A 271 19.11 12.94 12.36
C LEU A 271 19.42 14.06 11.34
N PRO A 272 20.69 14.26 10.94
CA PRO A 272 21.06 15.34 10.02
C PRO A 272 20.31 15.30 8.67
N GLY A 273 19.61 16.38 8.34
CA GLY A 273 18.84 16.51 7.09
C GLY A 273 17.59 15.65 7.01
N ALA A 274 17.18 15.00 8.11
CA ALA A 274 15.91 14.29 8.18
C ALA A 274 14.74 15.27 8.35
N HIS A 275 13.68 15.03 7.59
CA HIS A 275 12.43 15.76 7.64
C HIS A 275 11.27 14.77 7.67
N PHE A 276 10.86 14.41 8.88
CA PHE A 276 9.75 13.52 9.16
C PHE A 276 8.55 14.36 9.56
N THR A 277 7.38 13.97 9.06
CA THR A 277 6.09 14.49 9.53
C THR A 277 5.15 13.34 9.88
N TYR A 278 4.38 13.53 10.93
CA TYR A 278 3.26 12.71 11.33
C TYR A 278 1.98 13.23 10.67
N ILE A 279 1.23 12.34 10.04
CA ILE A 279 -0.11 12.61 9.53
C ILE A 279 -1.11 11.92 10.45
N ASN A 280 -1.98 12.72 11.06
CA ASN A 280 -2.96 12.25 12.04
C ASN A 280 -4.22 11.74 11.34
N ALA A 281 -4.09 10.63 10.61
CA ALA A 281 -5.22 10.02 9.93
C ALA A 281 -6.34 9.58 10.90
N TYR A 282 -6.01 9.32 12.17
CA TYR A 282 -7.01 9.06 13.21
C TYR A 282 -7.94 10.26 13.40
N ASN A 283 -7.39 11.46 13.64
CA ASN A 283 -8.18 12.67 13.83
C ASN A 283 -8.94 13.09 12.56
N ILE A 284 -8.30 12.99 11.40
CA ILE A 284 -8.96 13.28 10.11
C ILE A 284 -10.17 12.36 9.92
N PHE A 285 -10.01 11.06 10.18
CA PHE A 285 -11.09 10.10 9.99
C PHE A 285 -12.18 10.23 11.06
N ASN A 286 -11.81 10.56 12.30
CA ASN A 286 -12.76 10.86 13.38
C ASN A 286 -13.68 12.04 13.01
N ASP A 287 -13.11 13.11 12.45
CA ASP A 287 -13.88 14.26 11.96
C ASP A 287 -14.80 13.90 10.79
N ILE A 288 -14.35 13.06 9.86
CA ILE A 288 -15.20 12.53 8.78
C ILE A 288 -16.39 11.75 9.34
N LEU A 289 -16.18 10.90 10.35
CA LEU A 289 -17.25 10.12 10.98
C LEU A 289 -18.24 11.00 11.75
N ALA A 290 -17.73 11.96 12.54
CA ALA A 290 -18.55 12.87 13.33
C ALA A 290 -19.37 13.84 12.47
N ASN A 291 -18.82 14.23 11.31
CA ASN A 291 -19.41 15.23 10.41
C ASN A 291 -19.76 14.64 9.04
N ALA A 292 -20.15 13.36 8.98
CA ALA A 292 -20.37 12.59 7.75
C ALA A 292 -21.23 13.33 6.70
N ALA A 293 -22.34 13.92 7.12
CA ALA A 293 -23.25 14.66 6.24
C ALA A 293 -22.61 15.91 5.62
N ALA A 294 -21.73 16.61 6.35
CA ALA A 294 -21.01 17.78 5.83
C ALA A 294 -20.00 17.40 4.73
N TYR A 295 -19.55 16.15 4.73
CA TYR A 295 -18.70 15.56 3.69
C TYR A 295 -19.47 14.86 2.57
N GLY A 296 -20.81 14.86 2.62
CA GLY A 296 -21.67 14.22 1.62
C GLY A 296 -21.91 12.73 1.82
N PHE A 297 -21.54 12.19 2.99
CA PHE A 297 -21.80 10.79 3.33
C PHE A 297 -23.17 10.62 3.99
N THR A 298 -23.89 9.58 3.58
CA THR A 298 -25.16 9.16 4.16
C THR A 298 -25.06 7.81 4.88
N GLU A 299 -24.00 7.04 4.61
CA GLU A 299 -23.72 5.77 5.27
C GLU A 299 -22.31 5.78 5.88
N SER A 300 -22.23 5.65 7.20
CA SER A 300 -21.00 5.74 7.99
C SER A 300 -20.65 4.46 8.74
N THR A 301 -21.54 3.47 8.77
CA THR A 301 -21.43 2.26 9.59
C THR A 301 -21.30 0.99 8.76
N ALA A 302 -21.76 1.01 7.51
CA ALA A 302 -21.75 -0.15 6.63
C ALA A 302 -20.79 0.02 5.43
N GLY A 303 -20.24 -1.11 4.98
CA GLY A 303 -19.49 -1.16 3.72
C GLY A 303 -20.42 -1.05 2.51
N CYS A 304 -19.99 -0.33 1.47
CA CYS A 304 -20.69 -0.31 0.18
C CYS A 304 -20.75 -1.70 -0.50
N CYS A 305 -19.78 -2.57 -0.23
CA CYS A 305 -19.75 -3.94 -0.69
C CYS A 305 -19.35 -4.89 0.45
N GLY A 306 -20.16 -5.92 0.68
CA GLY A 306 -19.90 -6.94 1.68
C GLY A 306 -21.16 -7.71 2.02
N VAL A 307 -21.08 -8.60 3.00
CA VAL A 307 -22.19 -9.47 3.40
C VAL A 307 -22.30 -9.50 4.91
N GLY A 308 -23.54 -9.68 5.39
CA GLY A 308 -23.84 -9.81 6.81
C GLY A 308 -24.05 -8.45 7.47
N ARG A 309 -24.00 -8.45 8.80
CA ARG A 309 -24.17 -7.25 9.61
C ARG A 309 -23.17 -6.15 9.19
N ASN A 310 -23.64 -4.91 9.05
CA ASN A 310 -22.87 -3.76 8.53
C ASN A 310 -22.22 -3.97 7.14
N ASN A 311 -22.61 -4.99 6.36
CA ASN A 311 -21.82 -5.48 5.22
C ASN A 311 -20.35 -5.73 5.61
N GLY A 312 -20.10 -6.10 6.87
CA GLY A 312 -18.80 -6.11 7.50
C GLY A 312 -18.32 -7.50 7.91
N GLU A 313 -19.21 -8.49 8.01
CA GLU A 313 -18.82 -9.85 8.45
C GLU A 313 -17.94 -10.55 7.40
N VAL A 314 -18.30 -10.38 6.13
CA VAL A 314 -17.53 -10.85 4.98
C VAL A 314 -17.29 -9.67 4.05
N THR A 315 -16.02 -9.43 3.70
CA THR A 315 -15.66 -8.40 2.73
C THR A 315 -16.26 -8.67 1.35
N CYS A 316 -16.18 -7.69 0.46
CA CYS A 316 -16.66 -7.76 -0.91
C CYS A 316 -16.20 -9.03 -1.63
N LEU A 317 -17.15 -9.82 -2.13
CA LEU A 317 -16.86 -11.07 -2.84
C LEU A 317 -16.58 -10.81 -4.33
N PRO A 318 -15.80 -11.69 -4.99
CA PRO A 318 -15.62 -11.60 -6.44
C PRO A 318 -16.96 -11.55 -7.18
N TYR A 319 -17.09 -10.61 -8.12
CA TYR A 319 -18.29 -10.36 -8.92
C TYR A 319 -19.54 -9.88 -8.15
N GLN A 320 -19.41 -9.60 -6.86
CA GLN A 320 -20.49 -8.96 -6.11
C GLN A 320 -20.71 -7.55 -6.63
N ALA A 321 -21.97 -7.20 -6.94
CA ALA A 321 -22.32 -5.84 -7.28
C ALA A 321 -22.17 -4.95 -6.03
N PRO A 322 -21.32 -3.92 -6.06
CA PRO A 322 -21.26 -2.94 -4.97
C PRO A 322 -22.50 -2.04 -4.98
N CYS A 323 -22.71 -1.29 -3.90
CA CYS A 323 -23.76 -0.27 -3.83
C CYS A 323 -23.72 0.73 -5.01
N ALA A 324 -24.86 1.34 -5.31
CA ALA A 324 -25.00 2.32 -6.39
C ALA A 324 -24.38 3.69 -6.03
N ASN A 325 -24.53 4.11 -4.77
CA ASN A 325 -24.11 5.41 -4.22
C ASN A 325 -22.78 5.30 -3.45
N ARG A 326 -21.72 4.91 -4.18
CA ARG A 326 -20.39 4.61 -3.62
C ARG A 326 -19.69 5.83 -3.00
N ASP A 327 -20.01 7.01 -3.51
CA ASP A 327 -19.54 8.31 -3.05
C ASP A 327 -20.21 8.77 -1.75
N GLN A 328 -21.34 8.17 -1.38
CA GLN A 328 -22.09 8.46 -0.15
C GLN A 328 -21.77 7.50 1.01
N HIS A 329 -20.90 6.51 0.78
CA HIS A 329 -20.42 5.59 1.82
C HIS A 329 -19.03 5.98 2.30
N ILE A 330 -18.80 5.99 3.61
CA ILE A 330 -17.46 6.17 4.19
C ILE A 330 -16.58 4.94 3.92
N PHE A 331 -17.16 3.74 3.96
CA PHE A 331 -16.43 2.47 3.79
C PHE A 331 -16.74 1.80 2.46
N TRP A 332 -15.71 1.31 1.78
CA TRP A 332 -15.84 0.49 0.59
C TRP A 332 -16.28 -0.93 0.93
N ASP A 333 -15.60 -1.53 1.89
CA ASP A 333 -15.81 -2.91 2.33
C ASP A 333 -15.75 -3.03 3.86
N ALA A 334 -15.58 -4.26 4.36
CA ALA A 334 -15.51 -4.58 5.78
C ALA A 334 -14.40 -3.83 6.57
N PHE A 335 -13.38 -3.29 5.90
CA PHE A 335 -12.20 -2.70 6.55
C PHE A 335 -11.76 -1.36 5.96
N HIS A 336 -11.94 -1.17 4.66
CA HIS A 336 -11.28 -0.09 3.92
C HIS A 336 -12.22 1.09 3.68
N PRO A 337 -11.72 2.34 3.83
CA PRO A 337 -12.47 3.52 3.42
C PRO A 337 -12.76 3.52 1.91
N SER A 338 -13.83 4.20 1.51
CA SER A 338 -14.20 4.43 0.11
C SER A 338 -13.20 5.36 -0.58
N GLU A 339 -13.27 5.43 -1.92
CA GLU A 339 -12.50 6.41 -2.69
C GLU A 339 -12.80 7.85 -2.22
N ALA A 340 -14.07 8.17 -2.00
CA ALA A 340 -14.50 9.49 -1.54
C ALA A 340 -13.88 9.86 -0.18
N ALA A 341 -13.89 8.93 0.78
CA ALA A 341 -13.23 9.13 2.07
C ALA A 341 -11.70 9.28 1.92
N ASN A 342 -11.07 8.44 1.10
CA ASN A 342 -9.62 8.52 0.84
C ASN A 342 -9.20 9.84 0.17
N ILE A 343 -10.03 10.41 -0.72
CA ILE A 343 -9.75 11.73 -1.33
C ILE A 343 -9.69 12.82 -0.26
N ILE A 344 -10.62 12.81 0.71
CA ILE A 344 -10.63 13.78 1.81
C ILE A 344 -9.39 13.61 2.68
N VAL A 345 -9.10 12.38 3.10
CA VAL A 345 -7.90 12.05 3.89
C VAL A 345 -6.63 12.49 3.16
N GLY A 346 -6.49 12.18 1.87
CA GLY A 346 -5.33 12.54 1.07
C GLY A 346 -5.17 14.06 0.91
N ARG A 347 -6.27 14.79 0.71
CA ARG A 347 -6.25 16.26 0.65
C ARG A 347 -5.78 16.88 1.95
N ARG A 348 -6.33 16.43 3.09
CA ARG A 348 -5.94 16.91 4.43
C ARG A 348 -4.55 16.49 4.86
N SER A 349 -4.09 15.32 4.41
CA SER A 349 -2.69 14.89 4.59
C SER A 349 -1.73 15.77 3.78
N TYR A 350 -2.13 16.16 2.56
CA TYR A 350 -1.30 17.00 1.70
C TYR A 350 -1.25 18.46 2.18
N ARG A 351 -2.40 19.05 2.45
CA ARG A 351 -2.57 20.40 3.01
C ARG A 351 -3.46 20.33 4.23
N ALA A 352 -2.88 20.59 5.39
CA ALA A 352 -3.63 20.53 6.65
C ALA A 352 -4.79 21.52 6.64
N GLN A 353 -5.97 21.07 7.05
CA GLN A 353 -7.15 21.92 7.24
C GLN A 353 -7.40 22.23 8.72
N SER A 354 -6.80 21.43 9.61
CA SER A 354 -6.77 21.64 11.05
C SER A 354 -5.32 21.55 11.56
N PRO A 355 -4.94 22.30 12.61
CA PRO A 355 -3.63 22.15 13.26
C PRO A 355 -3.34 20.72 13.75
N ASN A 356 -4.38 19.91 13.95
CA ASN A 356 -4.25 18.52 14.39
C ASN A 356 -4.08 17.51 13.25
N ASP A 357 -4.09 17.93 11.98
CA ASP A 357 -4.01 17.03 10.82
C ASP A 357 -2.59 16.50 10.59
N ALA A 358 -1.57 17.31 10.91
CA ALA A 358 -0.17 16.96 10.70
C ALA A 358 0.77 17.65 11.69
N TYR A 359 1.93 17.05 11.93
CA TYR A 359 2.98 17.62 12.79
C TYR A 359 4.39 17.14 12.38
N PRO A 360 5.42 18.00 12.32
CA PRO A 360 5.37 19.43 12.58
C PRO A 360 4.86 20.25 11.39
N MET A 361 4.62 19.62 10.24
CA MET A 361 4.23 20.27 8.99
C MET A 361 3.40 19.33 8.11
N ASP A 362 2.60 19.84 7.19
CA ASP A 362 1.92 18.98 6.21
C ASP A 362 2.85 18.51 5.07
N ILE A 363 2.37 17.57 4.24
CA ILE A 363 3.18 17.03 3.14
C ILE A 363 3.50 18.11 2.09
N SER A 364 2.65 19.13 1.91
CA SER A 364 2.92 20.22 0.98
C SER A 364 4.10 21.08 1.42
N THR A 365 4.21 21.34 2.72
CA THR A 365 5.35 22.04 3.32
C THR A 365 6.60 21.16 3.25
N LEU A 366 6.48 19.87 3.59
CA LEU A 366 7.58 18.90 3.46
C LEU A 366 8.12 18.82 2.01
N ALA A 367 7.25 18.93 1.01
CA ALA A 367 7.62 18.93 -0.39
C ALA A 367 8.48 20.13 -0.81
N SER A 368 8.35 21.26 -0.09
CA SER A 368 9.06 22.50 -0.38
C SER A 368 10.49 22.57 0.18
N LEU A 369 10.86 21.63 1.08
CA LEU A 369 12.16 21.59 1.74
C LEU A 369 13.32 21.16 0.83
#